data_AF-A0A9P3VGP0-F1
#
_entry.id   AF-A0A9P3VGP0-F1
#
_cell.length_a   1.000
_cell.length_b   1.000
_cell.length_c   1.000
_cell.angle_alpha   90.00
_cell.angle_beta   90.00
_cell.angle_gamma   90.00
#
_symmetry.space_group_name_H-M   'P 1'
#
loop_
_entity.id
_entity.type
_entity.pdbx_description
1 polymer ?
#
loop_
_entity_poly.entity_id
_entity_poly.type
_entity_poly.pdbx_seq_one_letter_code
_entity_poly.pdbx_strand_id
1 'polypeptide(L)' 'MRKYSFNDFKYICYVEGKKKAVEKLFAELLEVKKLKAFCRKVDKKDIDLKTIYQEYLTKQEIKYN' A
#
# COMPACT_ATOMS: atom_id res chain seq x y z
N MET A 1 7.82 -5.61 -10.74
CA MET A 1 6.57 -5.90 -10.00
C MET A 1 5.40 -5.44 -10.85
N ARG A 2 4.28 -6.16 -10.86
CA ARG A 2 3.10 -5.74 -11.63
C ARG A 2 2.58 -4.42 -11.07
N LYS A 3 2.45 -3.40 -11.92
CA LYS A 3 1.78 -2.15 -11.54
C LYS A 3 0.29 -2.42 -11.51
N TYR A 4 -0.32 -2.38 -10.33
CA TYR A 4 -1.76 -2.54 -10.16
C TYR A 4 -2.46 -1.22 -10.50
N SER A 5 -3.56 -1.29 -11.25
CA SER A 5 -4.42 -0.13 -11.41
C SER A 5 -5.10 0.21 -10.08
N PHE A 6 -5.74 1.38 -9.98
CA PHE A 6 -6.49 1.73 -8.78
C PHE A 6 -7.63 0.74 -8.49
N ASN A 7 -8.26 0.20 -9.54
CA ASN A 7 -9.33 -0.79 -9.39
C ASN A 7 -8.79 -2.13 -8.87
N ASP A 8 -7.65 -2.57 -9.39
CA ASP A 8 -6.99 -3.79 -8.89
C ASP A 8 -6.56 -3.60 -7.43
N PHE A 9 -5.92 -2.48 -7.11
CA PHE A 9 -5.51 -2.12 -5.76
C PHE A 9 -6.70 -2.13 -4.80
N LYS A 10 -7.80 -1.48 -5.19
CA LYS A 10 -9.05 -1.43 -4.43
C LYS A 10 -9.63 -2.83 -4.22
N TYR A 11 -9.64 -3.65 -5.27
CA TYR A 11 -10.13 -5.03 -5.19
C TYR A 11 -9.29 -5.87 -4.22
N ILE A 12 -7.96 -5.76 -4.28
CA ILE A 12 -7.04 -6.44 -3.36
C ILE A 12 -7.31 -5.99 -1.90
N CYS A 13 -7.44 -4.68 -1.66
CA CYS A 13 -7.78 -4.17 -0.33
C CYS A 13 -9.15 -4.62 0.17
N TYR A 14 -10.11 -4.83 -0.73
CA TYR A 14 -11.44 -5.33 -0.38
C TYR A 14 -11.40 -6.82 -0.01
N VAL A 15 -10.75 -7.65 -0.83
CA VAL A 15 -10.69 -9.11 -0.64
C VAL A 15 -9.83 -9.50 0.55
N GLU A 16 -8.64 -8.90 0.70
CA GLU A 16 -7.70 -9.30 1.75
C GLU A 16 -7.89 -8.53 3.06
N GLY A 17 -8.65 -7.43 3.01
CA GLY A 17 -8.71 -6.42 4.06
C GLY A 17 -7.58 -5.39 3.93
N LYS A 18 -7.94 -4.12 4.13
CA LYS A 18 -7.10 -2.95 3.87
C LYS A 18 -5.68 -3.05 4.46
N LYS A 19 -5.55 -3.50 5.71
CA LYS A 19 -4.26 -3.64 6.40
C LYS A 19 -3.36 -4.71 5.79
N LYS A 20 -3.87 -5.93 5.61
CA LYS A 20 -3.12 -7.06 5.05
C LYS A 20 -2.70 -6.80 3.60
N ALA A 21 -3.60 -6.21 2.81
CA ALA A 21 -3.29 -5.79 1.44
C ALA A 21 -2.14 -4.79 1.40
N VAL A 22 -2.17 -3.77 2.25
CA VAL A 22 -1.08 -2.78 2.36
C VAL A 22 0.22 -3.43 2.82
N GLU A 23 0.18 -4.32 3.81
CA GLU A 23 1.38 -5.04 4.26
C GLU A 23 2.04 -5.80 3.10
N LYS A 24 1.26 -6.55 2.31
CA LYS A 24 1.80 -7.30 1.17
C LYS A 24 2.31 -6.40 0.04
N LEU A 25 1.50 -5.41 -0.36
CA LEU A 25 1.85 -4.54 -1.50
C LEU A 25 3.07 -3.67 -1.22
N PHE A 26 3.30 -3.30 0.04
CA PHE A 26 4.43 -2.47 0.44
C PHE A 26 5.59 -3.27 1.05
N ALA A 27 5.48 -4.57 1.29
CA ALA A 27 6.54 -5.42 1.83
C ALA A 27 7.85 -5.31 1.04
N GLU A 28 7.74 -5.20 -0.28
CA GLU A 28 8.89 -5.05 -1.17
C GLU A 28 9.25 -3.60 -1.47
N LEU A 29 8.43 -2.63 -1.06
CA LEU A 29 8.58 -1.20 -1.38
C LEU A 29 9.08 -0.38 -0.19
N LEU A 30 8.91 -0.88 1.03
CA LEU A 30 9.28 -0.20 2.27
C LEU A 30 10.06 -1.14 3.19
N GLU A 31 11.03 -0.58 3.90
CA GLU A 31 11.63 -1.27 5.04
C GLU A 31 10.58 -1.65 6.09
N VAL A 32 10.77 -2.78 6.76
CA VAL A 32 9.85 -3.36 7.75
C VAL A 32 9.42 -2.34 8.83
N LYS A 33 10.34 -1.49 9.31
CA LYS A 33 10.04 -0.47 10.33
C LYS A 33 9.07 0.60 9.81
N LYS A 34 9.31 1.09 8.58
CA LYS A 34 8.46 2.08 7.91
C LYS A 34 7.10 1.48 7.55
N LEU A 35 7.09 0.23 7.07
CA LEU A 35 5.87 -0.51 6.76
C LEU A 35 4.96 -0.67 7.98
N LYS A 36 5.50 -1.10 9.13
CA LYS A 36 4.72 -1.23 10.37
C LYS A 36 4.12 0.11 10.82
N ALA A 37 4.87 1.20 10.70
CA ALA A 37 4.37 2.54 11.04
C ALA A 37 3.25 2.98 10.09
N PHE A 38 3.40 2.71 8.78
CA PHE A 38 2.39 3.01 7.78
C PHE A 38 1.10 2.20 8.00
N CYS A 39 1.21 0.90 8.23
CA CYS A 39 0.05 0.03 8.48
C CYS A 39 -0.73 0.45 9.73
N ARG A 40 -0.06 0.96 10.78
CA ARG A 40 -0.74 1.53 11.97
C ARG A 40 -1.59 2.75 11.63
N LYS A 41 -1.12 3.64 10.74
CA LYS A 41 -1.91 4.79 10.28
C LYS A 41 -3.13 4.35 9.44
N VAL A 42 -2.95 3.34 8.59
CA VAL A 42 -4.03 2.74 7.81
C VAL A 42 -5.12 2.14 8.72
N ASP A 43 -4.71 1.46 9.81
CA ASP A 43 -5.59 0.82 10.80
C ASP A 43 -6.44 1.84 11.57
N LYS A 44 -5.84 2.98 11.95
CA LYS A 44 -6.52 4.09 12.62
C LYS A 44 -7.52 4.85 11.73
N LYS A 45 -7.70 4.42 10.46
CA LYS A 45 -8.47 5.12 9.43
C LYS A 45 -8.00 6.57 9.16
N ASP A 46 -6.78 6.91 9.56
CA ASP A 46 -6.18 8.24 9.32
C ASP A 46 -5.93 8.52 7.83
N ILE A 47 -5.90 7.47 7.00
CA ILE A 47 -5.52 7.58 5.59
C ILE A 47 -6.59 6.91 4.72
N ASP A 48 -7.10 7.63 3.72
CA ASP A 48 -8.03 7.10 2.73
C ASP A 48 -7.34 6.18 1.71
N LEU A 49 -8.13 5.38 0.98
CA LEU A 49 -7.60 4.41 0.03
C LEU A 49 -6.87 5.04 -1.16
N LYS A 50 -7.28 6.24 -1.60
CA LYS A 50 -6.69 6.94 -2.73
C LYS A 50 -5.31 7.48 -2.36
N THR A 51 -5.15 8.01 -1.15
CA THR A 51 -3.85 8.44 -0.61
C THR A 51 -2.89 7.26 -0.48
N ILE A 52 -3.37 6.10 0.00
CA ILE A 52 -2.53 4.89 0.06
C ILE A 52 -2.09 4.46 -1.34
N TYR A 53 -2.97 4.52 -2.33
CA TYR A 53 -2.63 4.16 -3.71
C TYR A 53 -1.62 5.13 -4.34
N GLN A 54 -1.70 6.42 -4.06
CA GLN A 54 -0.69 7.38 -4.51
C GLN A 54 0.69 7.07 -3.90
N GLU A 55 0.74 6.79 -2.59
CA GLU A 55 2.00 6.39 -1.95
C GLU A 55 2.57 5.11 -2.57
N TYR A 56 1.71 4.14 -2.90
CA TYR A 56 2.11 2.92 -3.60
C TYR A 56 2.76 3.23 -4.95
N LEU A 57 2.16 4.11 -5.76
CA LEU A 57 2.72 4.53 -7.04
C LEU A 57 4.08 5.22 -6.88
N THR A 58 4.19 6.15 -5.92
CA THR A 58 5.44 6.86 -5.63
C THR A 58 6.55 5.89 -5.22
N LYS A 59 6.27 4.93 -4.33
CA LYS A 59 7.31 3.95 -3.92
C LYS A 59 7.67 2.96 -5.02
N GLN A 60 6.72 2.60 -5.88
CA GLN A 60 7.05 1.80 -7.06
C GLN A 60 7.97 2.55 -8.01
N GLU A 61 7.69 3.83 -8.29
CA GLU A 61 8.52 4.64 -9.17
C GLU A 61 9.96 4.79 -8.63
N ILE A 62 10.11 5.08 -7.33
CA ILE A 62 11.43 5.18 -6.68
C ILE A 62 12.21 3.86 -6.72
N LYS A 63 11.54 2.71 -6.66
CA LYS A 63 12.22 1.40 -6.65
C LYS A 63 12.73 0.99 -8.04
N TYR A 64 12.09 1.48 -9.10
CA TYR A 64 12.34 1.05 -10.48
C TYR A 64 13.04 2.11 -11.35
N ASN A 65 13.19 3.34 -10.84
CA ASN A 65 14.15 4.34 -11.32
C ASN A 65 15.47 4.23 -10.56
#